data_AF-A0A067NWZ5-F1
#
_entry.id   AF-A0A067NWZ5-F1
#
_cell.length_a   1.000
_cell.length_b   1.000
_cell.length_c   1.000
_cell.angle_alpha   90.00
_cell.angle_beta   90.00
_cell.angle_gamma   90.00
#
_symmetry.space_group_name_H-M   'P 1'
#
loop_
_entity.id
_entity.type
_entity.pdbx_description
1 polymer ?
#
loop_
_entity_poly.entity_id
_entity_poly.type
_entity_poly.pdbx_seq_one_letter_code
_entity_poly.pdbx_strand_id
1 'polypeptide(L)'
;MYATQLLSALFIATSLLVVPGAHASGDFSATCSGFFVRDNHFLQANCGDGVGGFKDTTLDLNRCIAKSGNSLVCSRSGGYAGSCSGCGIRTGAFMTCGCSGVALIADLG
;
A
#
# COMPACT_ATOMS: atom_id res chain seq x y z
N MET A 1 -66.61 5.57 19.08
CA MET A 1 -65.51 6.48 18.70
C MET A 1 -64.30 5.60 18.44
N TYR A 2 -63.82 5.58 17.20
CA TYR A 2 -62.78 4.66 16.70
C TYR A 2 -61.37 5.18 16.92
N ALA A 3 -60.43 4.23 16.91
CA ALA A 3 -59.03 4.34 16.48
C ALA A 3 -57.97 4.77 17.51
N THR A 4 -57.14 3.79 17.90
CA THR A 4 -55.73 4.02 18.24
C THR A 4 -54.87 3.09 17.38
N GLN A 5 -53.86 3.69 16.78
CA GLN A 5 -53.26 3.34 15.50
C GLN A 5 -52.18 2.26 15.60
N LEU A 6 -52.05 1.51 14.50
CA LEU A 6 -50.95 0.60 14.19
C LEU A 6 -49.60 1.34 14.16
N LEU A 7 -48.59 0.85 14.86
CA LEU A 7 -47.19 1.22 14.60
C LEU A 7 -46.45 0.00 14.06
N SER A 8 -46.38 -0.08 12.74
CA SER A 8 -45.45 -0.94 12.01
C SER A 8 -44.05 -0.29 12.07
N ALA A 9 -43.16 -0.84 12.88
CA ALA A 9 -41.76 -0.42 12.90
C ALA A 9 -41.05 -0.97 11.65
N LEU A 10 -40.88 -0.13 10.63
CA LEU A 10 -40.09 -0.46 9.45
C LEU A 10 -38.60 -0.27 9.80
N PHE A 11 -37.91 -1.36 10.13
CA PHE A 11 -36.47 -1.35 10.28
C PHE A 11 -35.83 -1.26 8.89
N ILE A 12 -35.51 -0.04 8.44
CA ILE A 12 -34.70 0.16 7.24
C ILE A 12 -33.26 -0.20 7.61
N ALA A 13 -32.90 -1.47 7.40
CA ALA A 13 -31.52 -1.92 7.50
C ALA A 13 -30.73 -1.39 6.30
N THR A 14 -30.17 -0.19 6.40
CA THR A 14 -29.19 0.32 5.44
C THR A 14 -27.92 -0.52 5.53
N SER A 15 -27.75 -1.44 4.59
CA SER A 15 -26.53 -2.23 4.45
C SER A 15 -25.38 -1.30 4.03
N LEU A 16 -24.42 -1.05 4.93
CA LEU A 16 -23.15 -0.45 4.53
C LEU A 16 -22.36 -1.49 3.72
N LEU A 17 -22.28 -1.28 2.41
CA LEU A 17 -21.29 -1.96 1.58
C LEU A 17 -19.92 -1.33 1.89
N VAL A 18 -19.22 -1.90 2.87
CA VAL A 18 -17.78 -1.69 2.97
C VAL A 18 -17.18 -2.37 1.75
N VAL A 19 -16.87 -1.58 0.71
CA VAL A 19 -16.03 -2.04 -0.39
C VAL A 19 -14.62 -2.04 0.16
N PRO A 20 -13.99 -3.19 0.47
CA PRO A 20 -12.56 -3.20 0.69
C PRO A 20 -11.93 -2.63 -0.58
N GLY A 21 -11.15 -1.56 -0.45
CA GLY A 21 -10.36 -1.06 -1.56
C GLY A 21 -9.50 -2.22 -2.04
N ALA A 22 -9.76 -2.70 -3.25
CA ALA A 22 -8.89 -3.67 -3.89
C ALA A 22 -7.56 -2.96 -4.10
N HIS A 23 -6.63 -3.16 -3.17
CA HIS A 23 -5.23 -2.94 -3.45
C HIS A 23 -4.91 -3.98 -4.52
N ALA A 24 -4.82 -3.56 -5.78
CA ALA A 24 -4.14 -4.39 -6.76
C ALA A 24 -2.71 -4.54 -6.23
N SER A 25 -2.48 -5.65 -5.51
CA SER A 25 -1.17 -6.19 -5.23
C SER A 25 -0.68 -6.71 -6.58
N GLY A 26 -0.27 -5.76 -7.41
CA GLY A 26 0.33 -6.03 -8.70
C GLY A 26 1.79 -6.26 -8.42
N ASP A 27 2.18 -7.52 -8.34
CA ASP A 27 3.56 -7.99 -8.18
C ASP A 27 4.45 -7.31 -9.25
N PHE A 28 4.92 -6.10 -8.98
CA PHE A 28 5.55 -5.26 -10.00
C PHE A 28 6.82 -5.94 -10.52
N SER A 29 7.48 -6.72 -9.65
CA SER A 29 8.62 -7.58 -9.99
C SER A 29 8.33 -8.59 -11.11
N ALA A 30 7.08 -8.89 -11.43
CA ALA A 30 6.73 -9.76 -12.55
C ALA A 30 6.92 -9.09 -13.93
N THR A 31 6.85 -7.76 -14.00
CA THR A 31 6.97 -6.98 -15.25
C THR A 31 8.08 -5.94 -15.21
N CYS A 32 8.75 -5.81 -14.07
CA CYS A 32 9.84 -4.87 -13.84
C CYS A 32 11.15 -5.60 -13.57
N SER A 33 12.26 -4.98 -13.97
CA SER A 33 13.61 -5.48 -13.78
C SER A 33 14.55 -4.38 -13.27
N GLY A 34 15.71 -4.78 -12.75
CA GLY A 34 16.75 -3.86 -12.28
C GLY A 34 16.30 -2.90 -11.18
N PHE A 35 15.29 -3.29 -10.39
CA PHE A 35 14.65 -2.39 -9.45
C PHE A 35 15.42 -2.28 -8.12
N PHE A 36 15.52 -1.06 -7.59
CA PHE A 36 16.25 -0.75 -6.36
C PHE A 36 15.66 0.47 -5.65
N VAL A 37 15.97 0.60 -4.35
CA VAL A 37 15.62 1.79 -3.57
C VAL A 37 16.76 2.79 -3.63
N ARG A 38 16.48 3.98 -4.13
CA ARG A 38 17.37 5.13 -4.20
C ARG A 38 16.95 6.18 -3.16
N ASP A 39 17.94 6.86 -2.57
CA ASP A 39 17.73 7.92 -1.58
C ASP A 39 16.81 7.51 -0.41
N ASN A 40 16.79 6.23 -0.06
CA ASN A 40 15.98 5.62 1.01
C ASN A 40 14.46 5.55 0.75
N HIS A 41 13.92 6.16 -0.32
CA HIS A 41 12.47 6.23 -0.56
C HIS A 41 12.02 6.22 -2.02
N PHE A 42 12.89 6.38 -3.00
CA PHE A 42 12.51 6.26 -4.41
C PHE A 42 12.74 4.83 -4.90
N LEU A 43 11.68 4.10 -5.21
CA LEU A 43 11.79 2.85 -5.95
C LEU A 43 11.98 3.17 -7.43
N GLN A 44 13.16 2.86 -7.96
CA GLN A 44 13.45 2.95 -9.38
C GLN A 44 13.37 1.56 -10.00
N ALA A 45 12.81 1.44 -11.20
CA ALA A 45 12.65 0.18 -11.91
C ALA A 45 12.52 0.41 -13.42
N ASN A 46 12.93 -0.57 -14.23
CA ASN A 46 12.59 -0.62 -15.66
C ASN A 46 11.43 -1.59 -15.85
N CYS A 47 10.26 -1.09 -16.25
CA CYS A 47 9.00 -1.84 -16.24
C CYS A 47 8.36 -1.92 -17.62
N GLY A 48 7.62 -3.00 -17.88
CA GLY A 48 6.79 -3.13 -19.08
C GLY A 48 5.83 -1.95 -19.24
N ASP A 49 5.69 -1.44 -20.46
CA ASP A 49 4.84 -0.29 -20.76
C ASP A 49 3.38 -0.65 -21.10
N GLY A 50 3.08 -1.96 -21.20
CA GLY A 50 1.76 -2.49 -21.56
C GLY A 50 1.52 -2.67 -23.05
N VAL A 51 2.47 -2.30 -23.92
CA VAL A 51 2.39 -2.42 -25.38
C VAL A 51 3.59 -3.18 -25.98
N GLY A 52 4.36 -3.88 -25.15
CA GLY A 52 5.49 -4.73 -25.55
C GLY A 52 6.87 -4.07 -25.42
N GLY A 53 6.93 -2.83 -24.93
CA GLY A 53 8.17 -2.13 -24.61
C GLY A 53 8.44 -2.04 -23.11
N PHE A 54 9.50 -1.31 -22.77
CA PHE A 54 9.92 -1.05 -21.40
C PHE A 54 10.19 0.43 -21.17
N LYS A 55 9.98 0.89 -19.94
CA LYS A 55 10.23 2.27 -19.52
C LYS A 55 10.82 2.33 -18.11
N ASP A 56 11.73 3.28 -17.91
CA ASP A 56 12.21 3.61 -16.58
C ASP A 56 11.11 4.35 -15.81
N THR A 57 10.82 3.83 -14.62
CA THR A 57 9.77 4.30 -13.73
C THR A 57 10.38 4.60 -12.37
N THR A 58 9.88 5.65 -11.72
CA THR A 58 10.26 6.00 -10.35
C THR A 58 8.99 6.20 -9.54
N LEU A 59 8.93 5.56 -8.38
CA LEU A 59 7.85 5.69 -7.40
C LEU A 59 8.42 6.21 -6.09
N ASP A 60 7.81 7.27 -5.55
CA ASP A 60 8.08 7.71 -4.19
C ASP A 60 7.32 6.84 -3.19
N LEU A 61 8.05 5.98 -2.48
CA LEU A 61 7.51 5.07 -1.48
C LEU A 61 6.98 5.81 -0.23
N ASN A 62 7.37 7.06 0.04
CA ASN A 62 6.75 7.84 1.11
C ASN A 62 5.27 8.14 0.83
N ARG A 63 4.83 8.04 -0.43
CA ARG A 63 3.42 8.19 -0.79
C ARG A 63 2.59 6.94 -0.50
N CYS A 64 3.25 5.81 -0.29
CA CYS A 64 2.61 4.50 -0.24
C CYS A 64 2.87 3.73 1.06
N ILE A 65 3.98 4.00 1.77
CA ILE A 65 4.41 3.22 2.93
C ILE A 65 4.49 4.13 4.16
N ALA A 66 3.84 3.70 5.25
CA ALA A 66 3.95 4.28 6.58
C ALA A 66 4.68 3.32 7.53
N LYS A 67 5.32 3.89 8.54
CA LYS A 67 5.69 3.12 9.73
C LYS A 67 4.55 3.19 10.74
N SER A 68 4.02 2.03 11.13
CA SER A 68 3.00 1.90 12.18
C SER A 68 3.53 0.94 13.26
N GLY A 69 3.96 1.49 14.40
CA GLY A 69 4.62 0.73 15.45
C GLY A 69 5.89 0.04 14.93
N ASN A 70 5.92 -1.30 15.04
CA ASN A 70 6.99 -2.17 14.57
C ASN A 70 6.71 -2.78 13.19
N SER A 71 5.88 -2.12 12.36
CA SER A 71 5.55 -2.59 11.01
C SER A 71 5.69 -1.48 9.98
N LEU A 72 6.02 -1.86 8.75
CA LEU A 72 5.84 -1.02 7.57
C LEU A 72 4.54 -1.47 6.87
N VAL A 73 3.64 -0.53 6.63
CA VAL A 73 2.30 -0.81 6.10
C VAL A 73 1.99 0.10 4.93
N CYS A 74 1.16 -0.39 4.01
CA CYS A 74 0.61 0.44 2.94
C CYS A 74 -0.32 1.50 3.53
N SER A 75 0.00 2.77 3.27
CA SER A 75 -0.78 3.91 3.71
C SER A 75 -0.54 5.11 2.79
N ARG A 76 -1.62 5.80 2.46
CA ARG A 76 -1.56 7.01 1.63
C ARG A 76 -0.76 8.08 2.37
N SER A 77 0.28 8.61 1.71
CA SER A 77 1.17 9.63 2.30
C SER A 77 1.85 9.16 3.59
N GLY A 78 2.28 7.90 3.64
CA GLY A 78 2.77 7.28 4.86
C GLY A 78 4.09 7.80 5.42
N GLY A 79 4.99 8.33 4.57
CA GLY A 79 6.19 9.04 5.02
C GLY A 79 7.20 8.23 5.85
N TYR A 80 7.28 6.90 5.67
CA TYR A 80 8.11 6.03 6.52
C TYR A 80 9.59 6.46 6.59
N ALA A 81 10.15 7.06 5.53
CA ALA A 81 11.55 7.46 5.47
C ALA A 81 11.93 8.53 6.51
N GLY A 82 10.95 9.22 7.11
CA GLY A 82 11.21 10.15 8.23
C GLY A 82 11.64 9.46 9.53
N SER A 83 11.45 8.15 9.65
CA SER A 83 11.76 7.38 10.87
C SER A 83 12.46 6.04 10.62
N CYS A 84 12.85 5.81 9.37
CA CYS A 84 13.49 4.60 8.87
C CYS A 84 14.62 4.96 7.91
N SER A 85 15.70 4.18 7.92
CA SER A 85 16.91 4.39 7.12
C SER A 85 17.51 3.08 6.62
N GLY A 86 18.43 3.15 5.66
CA GLY A 86 19.13 1.96 5.13
C GLY A 86 18.22 1.02 4.35
N CYS A 87 17.17 1.57 3.75
CA CYS A 87 16.16 0.81 3.04
C CYS A 87 16.66 0.28 1.70
N GLY A 88 16.34 -0.99 1.41
CA GLY A 88 16.64 -1.59 0.12
C GLY A 88 15.90 -2.88 -0.12
N ILE A 89 15.77 -3.24 -1.40
CA ILE A 89 15.24 -4.52 -1.85
C ILE A 89 16.19 -5.64 -1.39
N ARG A 90 15.63 -6.77 -0.94
CA ARG A 90 16.41 -7.95 -0.53
C ARG A 90 16.07 -9.18 -1.37
N THR A 91 14.78 -9.43 -1.56
CA THR A 91 14.29 -10.56 -2.36
C THR A 91 12.92 -10.22 -2.93
N GLY A 92 12.66 -10.56 -4.19
CA GLY A 92 11.39 -10.23 -4.86
C GLY A 92 10.97 -8.77 -4.66
N ALA A 93 9.71 -8.56 -4.29
CA ALA A 93 9.15 -7.26 -3.94
C ALA A 93 9.36 -6.85 -2.47
N PHE A 94 10.17 -7.57 -1.69
CA PHE A 94 10.37 -7.28 -0.27
C PHE A 94 11.51 -6.27 -0.05
N MET A 95 11.16 -5.16 0.60
CA MET A 95 12.11 -4.15 1.06
C MET A 95 12.39 -4.35 2.56
N THR A 96 13.65 -4.22 2.96
CA THR A 96 14.05 -4.17 4.37
C THR A 96 14.59 -2.79 4.70
N CYS A 97 14.19 -2.25 5.85
CA CYS A 97 14.60 -0.97 6.40
C CYS A 97 15.03 -1.10 7.87
N GLY A 98 15.97 -0.28 8.32
CA GLY A 98 16.23 -0.08 9.73
C GLY A 98 15.33 1.03 10.28
N CYS A 99 14.43 0.71 11.22
CA CYS A 99 13.51 1.66 11.85
C CYS A 99 13.60 1.53 13.37
N SER A 100 13.91 2.63 14.08
CA SER A 100 14.04 2.61 15.56
C SER A 100 14.96 1.49 16.09
N GLY A 101 16.06 1.21 15.39
CA GLY A 101 17.04 0.19 15.80
C GLY A 101 16.66 -1.27 15.49
N VAL A 102 15.52 -1.52 14.82
CA VAL A 102 15.12 -2.85 14.36
C VAL A 102 14.97 -2.90 12.84
N ALA A 103 15.19 -4.07 12.25
CA ALA A 103 14.92 -4.31 10.83
C ALA A 103 13.43 -4.60 10.62
N LEU A 104 12.76 -3.77 9.84
CA LEU A 104 11.37 -3.95 9.42
C LEU A 104 11.30 -4.29 7.94
N ILE A 105 10.32 -5.09 7.56
CA ILE A 105 10.08 -5.52 6.17
C ILE A 105 8.80 -4.88 5.68
N ALA A 106 8.84 -4.35 4.45
CA ALA A 106 7.67 -3.96 3.69
C ALA A 106 7.51 -4.92 2.50
N ASP A 107 6.29 -5.40 2.30
CA ASP A 107 5.88 -6.04 1.06
C ASP A 107 5.42 -4.93 0.09
N LEU A 108 6.04 -4.88 -1.09
CA LEU A 108 5.72 -3.90 -2.14
C LEU A 108 4.92 -4.54 -3.29
N GLY A 109 4.54 -5.82 -3.15
CA GLY A 109 3.78 -6.59 -4.12
C GLY A 109 2.32 -6.21 -4.17
#